data_AF-A0A2M7D2K1-F1
#
_entry.id   AF-A0A2M7D2K1-F1
#
_cell.length_a   1.000
_cell.length_b   1.000
_cell.length_c   1.000
_cell.angle_alpha   90.00
_cell.angle_beta   90.00
_cell.angle_gamma   90.00
#
_symmetry.space_group_name_H-M   'P 1'
#
loop_
_entity.id
_entity.type
_entity.pdbx_description
1 polymer ?
#
loop_
_entity_poly.entity_id
_entity_poly.type
_entity_poly.pdbx_seq_one_letter_code
_entity_poly.pdbx_strand_id
1 'polypeptide(L)' 'MKRPWLGSKLASKDERFLTPAAESDFEEAAEFYERTGSPALAAKFVAEFRRVSQLLLEFPGIGSP' A
#
# COMPACT_ATOMS: atom_id res chain seq x y z
N MET A 1 -11.79 4.76 -16.02
CA MET A 1 -10.46 4.12 -16.12
C MET A 1 -10.43 2.99 -15.09
N LYS A 2 -10.10 1.75 -15.45
CA LYS A 2 -10.02 0.66 -14.45
C LYS A 2 -8.77 0.91 -13.61
N ARG A 3 -8.92 1.07 -12.28
CA ARG A 3 -7.81 1.26 -11.34
C ARG A 3 -7.10 -0.09 -11.14
N PRO A 4 -5.92 -0.33 -11.76
CA PRO A 4 -5.32 -1.66 -11.78
C PRO A 4 -4.74 -2.08 -10.42
N TRP A 5 -4.57 -1.14 -9.48
CA TRP A 5 -4.17 -1.40 -8.09
C TRP A 5 -5.34 -1.68 -7.13
N LEU A 6 -6.58 -1.45 -7.57
CA LEU A 6 -7.79 -1.80 -6.81
C LEU A 6 -8.11 -3.32 -6.89
N GLY A 7 -7.38 -4.06 -7.73
CA GLY A 7 -7.68 -5.43 -8.09
C GLY A 7 -6.87 -6.46 -7.30
N SER A 8 -7.61 -7.29 -6.57
CA SER A 8 -7.21 -8.49 -5.84
C SER A 8 -6.60 -8.20 -4.48
N LYS A 9 -7.42 -8.43 -3.46
CA LYS A 9 -7.07 -8.75 -2.08
C LYS A 9 -5.55 -8.88 -1.88
N LEU A 10 -5.03 -8.10 -0.94
CA LEU A 10 -4.13 -8.64 0.06
C LEU A 10 -4.71 -10.01 0.46
N ALA A 11 -4.31 -11.08 -0.23
CA ALA A 11 -4.68 -12.47 0.00
C ALA A 11 -3.42 -13.32 -0.21
N SER A 12 -2.41 -13.05 0.61
CA SER A 12 -1.31 -13.96 0.90
C SER A 12 -1.54 -14.50 2.30
N LYS A 13 -1.45 -15.82 2.47
CA LYS A 13 -1.92 -16.64 3.61
C LYS A 13 -1.37 -16.31 5.02
N ASP A 14 -0.58 -15.25 5.17
CA ASP A 14 0.07 -14.81 6.43
C ASP A 14 -0.27 -13.34 6.80
N GLU A 15 -1.43 -12.85 6.37
CA GLU A 15 -1.81 -11.44 6.45
C GLU A 15 -2.22 -10.95 7.84
N ARG A 16 -1.33 -10.17 8.45
CA ARG A 16 -1.72 -9.10 9.34
C ARG A 16 -2.47 -8.06 8.50
N PHE A 17 -3.81 -8.10 8.55
CA PHE A 17 -4.68 -7.13 7.90
C PHE A 17 -4.32 -5.71 8.37
N LEU A 18 -4.22 -4.78 7.42
CA LEU A 18 -4.24 -3.37 7.76
C LEU A 18 -5.50 -3.09 8.59
N THR A 19 -5.40 -2.23 9.59
CA THR A 19 -6.61 -1.71 10.22
C THR A 19 -7.44 -0.98 9.16
N PRO A 20 -8.78 -0.95 9.23
CA PRO A 20 -9.61 -0.26 8.24
C PRO A 20 -9.21 1.21 8.01
N ALA A 21 -8.73 1.90 9.05
CA ALA A 21 -8.21 3.26 8.91
C ALA A 21 -6.96 3.31 8.01
N ALA A 22 -6.00 2.41 8.24
CA ALA A 22 -4.80 2.31 7.40
C ALA A 22 -5.11 1.86 5.96
N GLU A 23 -6.16 1.07 5.74
CA GLU A 23 -6.64 0.78 4.38
C GLU A 23 -7.15 2.05 3.68
N SER A 24 -7.95 2.86 4.38
CA SER A 24 -8.45 4.15 3.88
C SER A 24 -7.30 5.13 3.59
N ASP A 25 -6.33 5.25 4.49
CA ASP A 25 -5.17 6.13 4.32
C ASP A 25 -4.34 5.71 3.08
N PHE A 26 -4.19 4.41 2.88
CA PHE A 26 -3.50 3.85 1.73
C PHE A 26 -4.23 4.15 0.41
N GLU A 27 -5.55 3.98 0.39
CA GLU A 27 -6.38 4.32 -0.78
C GLU A 27 -6.32 5.82 -1.10
N GLU A 28 -6.47 6.69 -0.09
CA GLU A 28 -6.38 8.15 -0.26
C GLU A 28 -5.01 8.57 -0.82
N ALA A 29 -3.92 7.99 -0.30
CA ALA A 29 -2.58 8.28 -0.78
C ALA A 29 -2.38 7.84 -2.25
N ALA A 30 -2.87 6.66 -2.63
CA ALA A 30 -2.80 6.20 -4.02
C ALA A 30 -3.62 7.10 -4.96
N GLU A 31 -4.82 7.51 -4.55
CA GLU A 31 -5.64 8.47 -5.29
C GLU A 31 -4.98 9.84 -5.43
N PHE A 32 -4.32 10.32 -4.37
CA PHE A 32 -3.55 11.56 -4.39
C PHE A 32 -2.45 11.50 -5.46
N TYR A 33 -1.64 10.44 -5.49
CA TYR A 33 -0.57 10.29 -6.47
C TYR A 33 -1.08 10.09 -7.90
N GLU A 34 -2.24 9.45 -8.08
CA GLU A 34 -2.90 9.32 -9.38
C GLU A 34 -3.34 10.70 -9.89
N ARG A 35 -4.02 11.48 -9.02
CA ARG A 35 -4.59 12.79 -9.36
C ARG A 35 -3.55 13.89 -9.57
N THR A 36 -2.53 13.93 -8.73
CA THR A 36 -1.54 15.03 -8.70
C THR A 36 -0.31 14.77 -9.56
N GLY A 37 -0.02 13.50 -9.85
CA GLY A 37 1.14 13.10 -10.65
C GLY A 37 0.72 12.33 -11.89
N SER A 38 0.57 11.01 -11.74
CA SER A 38 0.16 10.13 -12.83
C SER A 38 -0.27 8.76 -12.30
N PRO A 39 -1.02 7.97 -13.08
CA PRO A 39 -1.30 6.57 -12.76
C PRO A 39 -0.02 5.73 -12.52
N ALA A 40 1.07 6.03 -13.22
CA ALA A 40 2.35 5.35 -13.04
C ALA A 40 2.98 5.66 -11.67
N LEU A 41 2.79 6.88 -11.16
CA LEU A 41 3.27 7.26 -9.82
C LEU A 41 2.47 6.58 -8.71
N ALA A 42 1.14 6.53 -8.84
CA ALA A 42 0.29 5.77 -7.93
C ALA A 42 0.68 4.29 -7.87
N ALA A 43 0.93 3.68 -9.03
CA ALA A 43 1.40 2.29 -9.09
C ALA A 43 2.74 2.07 -8.39
N LYS A 44 3.69 3.01 -8.53
CA LYS A 44 4.97 2.97 -7.79
C LYS A 44 4.78 3.11 -6.29
N PHE A 45 3.92 4.01 -5.84
CA PHE A 45 3.57 4.16 -4.43
C PHE A 45 3.05 2.85 -3.84
N VAL A 46 2.07 2.22 -4.51
CA VAL A 46 1.51 0.93 -4.09
C VAL A 46 2.58 -0.16 -4.00
N ALA A 47 3.49 -0.23 -4.98
CA ALA A 47 4.57 -1.20 -4.97
C ALA A 47 5.56 -0.98 -3.82
N GLU A 48 5.96 0.27 -3.57
CA GLU A 48 6.88 0.60 -2.48
C GLU A 48 6.26 0.40 -1.11
N PHE A 49 4.99 0.75 -0.92
CA PHE A 49 4.28 0.49 0.32
C PHE A 49 4.28 -1.00 0.66
N ARG A 50 3.98 -1.87 -0.32
CA ARG A 50 4.03 -3.33 -0.15
C ARG A 50 5.43 -3.84 0.19
N ARG A 51 6.47 -3.30 -0.48
CA ARG A 51 7.85 -3.68 -0.23
C ARG A 51 8.30 -3.29 1.19
N VAL A 52 7.99 -2.07 1.62
CA VAL A 52 8.36 -1.57 2.95
C VAL A 52 7.55 -2.24 4.05
N SER A 53 6.25 -2.48 3.84
CA SER A 53 5.43 -3.20 4.82
C SER A 53 5.93 -4.62 5.02
N GLN A 54 6.29 -5.35 3.95
CA GLN A 54 6.96 -6.65 4.07
C GLN A 54 8.25 -6.57 4.89
N LEU A 55 9.09 -5.56 4.66
CA LEU A 55 10.32 -5.37 5.43
C LEU A 55 10.05 -5.15 6.93
N LEU A 56 9.03 -4.34 7.27
CA LEU A 56 8.62 -4.11 8.66
C LEU A 56 8.06 -5.38 9.32
N LEU A 57 7.37 -6.22 8.54
CA LEU A 57 6.83 -7.50 9.01
C LEU A 57 7.94 -8.51 9.29
N GLU A 58 9.00 -8.52 8.47
CA GLU A 58 10.17 -9.39 8.60
C GLU A 58 11.12 -8.90 9.71
N PHE A 59 11.29 -7.58 9.86
CA PHE A 59 12.19 -6.96 10.82
C PHE A 59 11.45 -5.92 11.69
N PRO A 60 10.68 -6.34 12.70
CA PRO A 60 9.82 -5.43 13.48
C PRO A 60 10.59 -4.36 14.28
N GLY A 61 11.90 -4.51 14.46
CA GLY A 61 12.75 -3.57 15.20
C GLY A 61 13.34 -2.41 14.38
N ILE A 62 13.06 -2.31 13.07
CA ILE A 62 13.62 -1.24 12.22
C ILE A 62 12.86 0.09 12.35
N GLY A 63 11.64 0.05 12.91
CA GLY A 63 10.85 1.24 13.18
C GLY A 63 11.47 2.08 14.29
N SER A 64 11.27 3.40 14.22
CA SER A 64 11.52 4.28 15.36
C SER A 64 10.31 4.23 16.31
N PRO A 65 10.53 4.14 17.65
CA PRO A 65 9.45 4.20 18.63
C PRO A 65 8.66 5.51 18.64
#